data_AF-A0A2N2TUE3-F1
#
_entry.id   AF-A0A2N2TUE3-F1
#
_cell.length_a   1.000
_cell.length_b   1.000
_cell.length_c   1.000
_cell.angle_alpha   90.00
_cell.angle_beta   90.00
_cell.angle_gamma   90.00
#
_symmetry.space_group_name_H-M   'P 1'
#
loop_
_entity.id
_entity.type
_entity.pdbx_description
1 polymer ?
#
loop_
_entity_poly.entity_id
_entity_poly.type
_entity_poly.pdbx_seq_one_letter_code
_entity_poly.pdbx_strand_id
1 'polypeptide(L)'
;LVLRHCATHPELADNVGNIALLLRAGAAGLVPAGVAEAAADAYRELRRQQHAIKLSGADYARVPLPAVAGVRDAVKTLWQQVMATAG
;
A
#
# COMPACT_ATOMS: atom_id res chain seq x y z
N LEU A 1 1.93 -3.83 -10.48
CA LEU A 1 2.60 -4.97 -9.79
C LEU A 1 1.96 -6.30 -10.17
N VAL A 2 0.78 -6.66 -9.63
CA VAL A 2 0.13 -7.97 -9.92
C VAL A 2 -0.02 -8.25 -11.41
N LEU A 3 -0.75 -7.42 -12.16
CA LEU A 3 -1.00 -7.63 -13.59
C LEU A 3 0.27 -7.71 -14.45
N ARG A 4 1.35 -7.04 -14.03
CA ARG A 4 2.62 -6.99 -14.78
C ARG A 4 3.51 -8.20 -14.48
N HIS A 5 3.44 -8.76 -13.28
CA HIS A 5 4.43 -9.70 -12.77
C HIS A 5 3.85 -11.07 -12.36
N CYS A 6 2.53 -11.26 -12.37
CA CYS A 6 1.91 -12.52 -11.95
C CYS A 6 2.32 -13.74 -12.80
N ALA A 7 2.75 -13.54 -14.05
CA ALA A 7 3.24 -14.62 -14.90
C ALA A 7 4.58 -15.20 -14.41
N THR A 8 5.47 -14.38 -13.84
CA THR A 8 6.77 -14.81 -13.28
C THR A 8 6.73 -15.00 -11.77
N HIS A 9 5.74 -14.41 -11.10
CA HIS A 9 5.49 -14.48 -9.66
C HIS A 9 4.03 -14.92 -9.42
N PRO A 10 3.71 -16.22 -9.61
CA PRO A 10 2.34 -16.72 -9.50
C PRO A 10 1.73 -16.48 -8.11
N GLU A 11 2.55 -16.37 -7.06
CA GLU A 11 2.13 -16.00 -5.71
C GLU A 11 1.45 -14.61 -5.64
N LEU A 12 1.61 -13.74 -6.64
CA LEU A 12 0.87 -12.48 -6.69
C LEU A 12 -0.60 -12.64 -7.10
N ALA A 13 -0.99 -13.80 -7.63
CA ALA A 13 -2.35 -14.07 -8.10
C ALA A 13 -3.31 -14.55 -6.99
N ASP A 14 -2.81 -14.92 -5.82
CA ASP A 14 -3.60 -15.54 -4.73
C ASP A 14 -4.65 -14.61 -4.08
N ASN A 15 -4.75 -13.34 -4.49
CA ASN A 15 -5.70 -12.35 -3.99
C ASN A 15 -5.81 -12.27 -2.45
N VAL A 16 -4.67 -12.41 -1.76
CA VAL A 16 -4.54 -12.41 -0.29
C VAL A 16 -4.73 -11.03 0.37
N GLY A 17 -5.12 -10.01 -0.42
CA GLY A 17 -5.32 -8.64 0.02
C GLY A 17 -4.06 -7.76 -0.05
N ASN A 18 -4.27 -6.44 -0.01
CA ASN A 18 -3.24 -5.43 -0.31
C ASN A 18 -1.98 -5.55 0.55
N ILE A 19 -2.11 -5.79 1.85
CA ILE A 19 -0.94 -5.91 2.75
C ILE A 19 -0.06 -7.09 2.32
N ALA A 20 -0.64 -8.27 2.17
CA ALA A 20 0.11 -9.46 1.80
C ALA A 20 0.69 -9.34 0.39
N LEU A 21 -0.04 -8.73 -0.55
CA LEU A 21 0.47 -8.47 -1.90
C LEU A 21 1.66 -7.48 -1.91
N LEU A 22 1.64 -6.44 -1.06
CA LEU A 22 2.77 -5.51 -0.93
C LEU A 22 4.01 -6.24 -0.41
N LEU A 23 3.86 -7.03 0.66
CA LEU A 23 4.98 -7.80 1.23
C LEU A 23 5.54 -8.82 0.23
N ARG A 24 4.67 -9.52 -0.52
CA ARG A 24 5.11 -10.44 -1.58
C ARG A 24 5.86 -9.72 -2.69
N ALA A 25 5.41 -8.53 -3.10
CA ALA A 25 6.14 -7.73 -4.08
C ALA A 25 7.54 -7.30 -3.59
N GLY A 26 7.67 -6.98 -2.29
CA GLY A 26 8.98 -6.72 -1.67
C GLY A 26 9.88 -7.97 -1.63
N ALA A 27 9.33 -9.11 -1.20
CA ALA A 27 10.06 -10.38 -1.15
C ALA A 27 10.52 -10.88 -2.54
N ALA A 28 9.71 -10.62 -3.57
CA ALA A 28 10.03 -10.90 -4.97
C ALA A 28 11.02 -9.91 -5.59
N GLY A 29 11.46 -8.88 -4.84
CA GLY A 29 12.40 -7.85 -5.31
C GLY A 29 11.81 -6.89 -6.35
N LEU A 30 10.48 -6.87 -6.52
CA LEU A 30 9.80 -5.98 -7.48
C LEU A 30 9.79 -4.52 -7.02
N VAL A 31 9.96 -4.30 -5.72
CA VAL A 31 10.22 -3.02 -5.06
C VAL A 31 11.16 -3.27 -3.87
N PRO A 32 11.90 -2.26 -3.38
CA PRO A 32 12.69 -2.43 -2.16
C PRO A 32 11.83 -2.89 -0.97
N ALA A 33 12.30 -3.87 -0.20
CA ALA A 33 11.53 -4.47 0.90
C ALA A 33 11.03 -3.42 1.92
N GLY A 34 11.89 -2.48 2.34
CA GLY A 34 11.50 -1.41 3.25
C GLY A 34 10.42 -0.48 2.69
N VAL A 35 10.34 -0.31 1.37
CA VAL A 35 9.25 0.46 0.72
C VAL A 35 7.95 -0.33 0.75
N ALA A 36 8.00 -1.64 0.49
CA ALA A 36 6.83 -2.51 0.59
C ALA A 36 6.25 -2.57 2.01
N GLU A 37 7.12 -2.74 3.02
CA GLU A 37 6.74 -2.77 4.43
C GLU A 37 6.11 -1.44 4.88
N ALA A 38 6.77 -0.31 4.59
CA ALA A 38 6.27 1.00 4.94
C ALA A 38 4.89 1.29 4.29
N ALA A 39 4.70 0.86 3.03
CA ALA A 39 3.40 1.00 2.36
C ALA A 39 2.32 0.08 2.95
N ALA A 40 2.67 -1.13 3.39
CA ALA A 40 1.75 -2.05 4.04
C ALA A 40 1.27 -1.50 5.39
N ASP A 41 2.18 -0.94 6.18
CA ASP A 41 1.84 -0.29 7.45
C ASP A 41 1.01 0.98 7.23
N ALA A 42 1.36 1.80 6.23
CA ALA A 42 0.56 2.96 5.84
C ALA A 42 -0.87 2.56 5.45
N TYR A 43 -1.05 1.49 4.68
CA TYR A 43 -2.37 0.98 4.32
C TYR A 43 -3.16 0.53 5.56
N ARG A 44 -2.53 -0.20 6.49
CA ARG A 44 -3.16 -0.64 7.74
C ARG A 44 -3.65 0.55 8.55
N GLU A 45 -2.81 1.58 8.68
CA GLU A 45 -3.13 2.78 9.46
C GLU A 45 -4.25 3.61 8.83
N LEU A 46 -4.21 3.84 7.51
CA LEU A 46 -5.27 4.55 6.80
C LEU A 46 -6.60 3.80 6.91
N ARG A 47 -6.59 2.46 6.81
CA ARG A 47 -7.80 1.64 6.97
C ARG A 47 -8.35 1.75 8.40
N ARG A 48 -7.48 1.71 9.42
CA ARG A 48 -7.86 1.86 10.84
C ARG A 48 -8.52 3.21 11.09
N GLN A 49 -7.90 4.30 10.65
CA GLN A 49 -8.45 5.65 10.80
C GLN A 49 -9.79 5.80 10.06
N GLN A 50 -9.87 5.29 8.82
CA GLN A 50 -11.11 5.31 8.04
C GLN A 50 -12.25 4.61 8.78
N HIS A 51 -11.98 3.43 9.37
CA HIS A 51 -12.99 2.69 10.11
C HIS A 51 -13.42 3.43 11.38
N ALA A 52 -12.48 4.00 12.12
CA ALA A 52 -12.79 4.78 13.33
C ALA A 52 -13.68 5.99 13.03
N ILE A 53 -13.41 6.73 11.96
CA ILE A 53 -14.20 7.91 11.58
C ILE A 53 -15.60 7.52 11.07
N LYS A 54 -15.71 6.42 10.32
CA LYS A 54 -17.03 5.90 9.93
C LYS A 54 -17.84 5.45 11.14
N LEU A 55 -17.19 4.84 12.13
CA LEU A 55 -17.86 4.41 13.36
C LEU A 55 -18.36 5.60 14.20
N SER A 56 -17.71 6.76 14.11
CA SER A 56 -18.20 7.99 14.75
C SER A 56 -19.36 8.67 14.00
N GLY A 57 -19.94 8.02 12.98
CA GLY A 57 -21.12 8.50 12.27
C GLY A 57 -20.83 9.52 11.16
N ALA A 58 -19.57 9.70 10.75
CA ALA A 58 -19.24 10.59 9.65
C ALA A 58 -19.47 9.93 8.29
N ASP A 59 -20.15 10.63 7.38
CA ASP A 59 -20.37 10.17 6.00
C ASP A 59 -19.06 10.03 5.21
N TYR A 60 -18.07 10.87 5.53
CA TYR A 60 -16.75 10.87 4.89
C TYR A 60 -15.63 10.80 5.91
N ALA A 61 -14.73 9.83 5.72
CA ALA A 61 -13.49 9.72 6.48
C ALA A 61 -12.46 10.74 5.98
N ARG A 62 -12.57 11.98 6.43
CA ARG A 62 -11.60 13.05 6.16
C ARG A 62 -10.73 13.27 7.38
N VAL A 63 -9.44 13.45 7.14
CA VAL A 63 -8.43 13.78 8.17
C VAL A 63 -7.61 14.97 7.74
N PRO A 64 -7.11 15.80 8.67
CA PRO A 64 -6.16 16.87 8.34
C PRO A 64 -4.93 16.29 7.64
N LEU A 65 -4.51 16.89 6.52
CA LEU A 65 -3.34 16.43 5.76
C LEU A 65 -2.06 16.27 6.60
N PRO A 66 -1.72 17.17 7.55
CA PRO A 66 -0.55 16.99 8.39
C PRO A 66 -0.59 15.72 9.25
N ALA A 67 -1.77 15.27 9.66
CA ALA A 67 -1.95 14.08 10.51
C ALA A 67 -1.59 12.77 9.80
N VAL A 68 -1.53 12.78 8.47
CA VAL A 68 -1.23 11.61 7.63
C VAL A 68 -0.01 11.82 6.74
N ALA A 69 0.84 12.81 7.04
CA ALA A 69 1.99 13.13 6.19
C ALA A 69 2.93 11.93 6.00
N GLY A 70 3.33 11.26 7.09
CA GLY A 70 4.24 10.11 7.03
C GLY A 70 3.67 8.92 6.25
N VAL A 71 2.42 8.52 6.52
CA VAL A 71 1.76 7.43 5.78
C VAL A 71 1.53 7.78 4.31
N ARG A 72 1.22 9.04 3.99
CA ARG A 72 1.09 9.52 2.61
C ARG A 72 2.43 9.44 1.88
N ASP A 73 3.51 9.86 2.53
CA ASP A 73 4.83 9.90 1.89
C ASP A 73 5.38 8.49 1.63
N ALA A 74 5.08 7.51 2.49
CA ALA A 74 5.34 6.08 2.23
C ALA A 74 4.59 5.58 0.99
N VAL A 75 3.29 5.89 0.85
CA VAL A 75 2.49 5.51 -0.33
C VAL A 75 3.01 6.19 -1.60
N LYS A 76 3.39 7.47 -1.53
CA LYS A 76 3.98 8.19 -2.66
C LYS A 76 5.31 7.59 -3.10
N THR A 77 6.14 7.19 -2.14
CA THR A 77 7.42 6.53 -2.42
C THR A 77 7.19 5.22 -3.18
N LEU A 78 6.25 4.37 -2.71
CA LEU A 78 5.86 3.17 -3.43
C LEU A 78 5.38 3.50 -4.85
N TRP A 79 4.48 4.47 -4.99
CA TRP A 79 3.94 4.88 -6.28
C TRP A 79 5.05 5.28 -7.27
N GLN A 80 6.00 6.09 -6.81
CA GLN A 80 7.15 6.48 -7.61
C GLN A 80 8.00 5.27 -8.03
N GLN A 81 8.29 4.33 -7.12
CA GLN A 81 9.04 3.12 -7.46
C GLN A 81 8.32 2.27 -8.52
N VAL A 82 7.02 2.06 -8.37
CA VAL A 82 6.24 1.21 -9.30
C VAL A 82 6.06 1.87 -10.66
N MET A 83 5.82 3.19 -10.69
CA MET A 83 5.52 3.93 -11.92
C MET A 83 6.79 4.39 -12.65
N ALA A 84 7.88 4.67 -11.95
CA ALA A 84 9.16 5.01 -12.58
C ALA A 84 9.79 3.78 -13.28
N THR A 85 9.58 2.58 -12.73
CA THR A 85 10.05 1.32 -13.33
C THR A 85 9.17 0.87 -14.50
N ALA A 86 8.17 1.66 -14.92
CA ALA A 86 7.29 1.37 -16.06
C ALA A 86 7.82 1.89 -17.42
N GLY A 87 9.08 2.34 -17.47
CA GLY A 87 9.81 2.65 -18.71
C GLY A 87 10.39 1.41 -19.38
#